data_AF-A0AAJ2H350-F1
#
_entry.id   AF-A0AAJ2H350-F1
#
_cell.length_a   1.000
_cell.length_b   1.000
_cell.length_c   1.000
_cell.angle_alpha   90.00
_cell.angle_beta   90.00
_cell.angle_gamma   90.00
#
_symmetry.space_group_name_H-M   'P 1'
#
loop_
_entity.id
_entity.type
_entity.pdbx_description
1 polymer ?
#
loop_
_entity_poly.entity_id
_entity_poly.type
_entity_poly.pdbx_seq_one_letter_code
_entity_poly.pdbx_strand_id
1 'polypeptide(L)'
;VLAARQLLQHADFDWGTPNRIRAVTGQFGANPVNVWTASGMQFYADMALELDQKNSILGSRMLQTLSRWYTLAEPMRSDAQDILQSLKPKVKSSSVCETLTSLLKAG
;
A
#
# COMPACT_ATOMS: atom_id res chain seq x y z
N VAL A 1 -8.77 -10.25 2.18
CA VAL A 1 -8.54 -9.32 1.04
C VAL A 1 -9.86 -8.88 0.41
N LEU A 2 -10.73 -9.82 0.01
CA LEU A 2 -12.04 -9.50 -0.61
C LEU A 2 -12.93 -8.57 0.22
N ALA A 3 -13.09 -8.83 1.52
CA ALA A 3 -13.89 -7.97 2.40
C ALA A 3 -13.35 -6.53 2.51
N ALA A 4 -12.01 -6.35 2.50
CA ALA A 4 -11.39 -5.02 2.53
C ALA A 4 -11.62 -4.27 1.21
N ARG A 5 -11.50 -4.97 0.06
CA ARG A 5 -11.80 -4.39 -1.25
C ARG A 5 -13.29 -4.01 -1.39
N GLN A 6 -14.22 -4.79 -0.85
CA GLN A 6 -15.65 -4.47 -0.85
C GLN A 6 -15.99 -3.24 0.00
N LEU A 7 -15.34 -3.05 1.15
CA LEU A 7 -15.54 -1.87 1.99
C LEU A 7 -15.06 -0.58 1.33
N LEU A 8 -14.00 -0.64 0.51
CA LEU A 8 -13.49 0.51 -0.26
C LEU A 8 -14.38 0.87 -1.46
N GLN A 9 -15.21 -0.06 -1.93
CA GLN A 9 -16.16 0.14 -3.03
C GLN A 9 -17.56 0.54 -2.54
N HIS A 10 -17.78 0.64 -1.23
CA HIS A 10 -19.07 1.02 -0.67
C HIS A 10 -19.35 2.50 -0.94
N ALA A 11 -20.58 2.85 -1.32
CA ALA A 11 -20.96 4.23 -1.68
C ALA A 11 -20.75 5.25 -0.54
N ASP A 12 -20.77 4.79 0.72
CA ASP A 12 -20.50 5.61 1.91
C ASP A 12 -19.00 5.70 2.29
N PHE A 13 -18.11 5.13 1.47
CA PHE A 13 -16.67 5.19 1.71
C PHE A 13 -16.11 6.53 1.23
N ASP A 14 -16.08 7.48 2.15
CA ASP A 14 -15.45 8.77 1.93
C ASP A 14 -13.94 8.71 2.19
N TRP A 15 -13.19 8.89 1.10
CA TRP A 15 -11.73 9.05 1.11
C TRP A 15 -11.25 10.35 1.77
N GLY A 16 -12.14 11.31 2.02
CA GLY A 16 -11.89 12.54 2.74
C GLY A 16 -11.89 12.40 4.27
N THR A 17 -12.32 11.25 4.82
CA THR A 17 -12.40 11.02 6.26
C THR A 17 -11.26 10.12 6.75
N PRO A 18 -10.18 10.66 7.36
CA PRO A 18 -8.99 9.89 7.74
C PRO A 18 -9.27 8.73 8.69
N ASN A 19 -10.27 8.86 9.57
CA ASN A 19 -10.65 7.83 10.53
C ASN A 19 -11.26 6.57 9.87
N ARG A 20 -11.98 6.69 8.75
CA ARG A 20 -12.53 5.52 8.02
C ARG A 20 -11.44 4.78 7.26
N ILE A 21 -10.50 5.51 6.66
CA ILE A 21 -9.33 4.90 6.01
C ILE A 21 -8.48 4.17 7.06
N ARG A 22 -8.30 4.75 8.24
CA ARG A 22 -7.57 4.12 9.35
C ARG A 22 -8.27 2.87 9.88
N ALA A 23 -9.61 2.83 9.90
CA ALA A 23 -10.37 1.65 10.31
C ALA A 23 -10.20 0.47 9.33
N VAL A 24 -10.24 0.74 8.01
CA VAL A 24 -10.08 -0.31 6.99
C VAL A 24 -8.63 -0.79 6.87
N THR A 25 -7.67 0.14 6.88
CA THR A 25 -6.24 -0.19 6.74
C THR A 25 -5.63 -0.74 8.03
N GLY A 26 -6.08 -0.26 9.19
CA GLY A 26 -5.64 -0.70 10.51
C GLY A 26 -6.06 -2.13 10.85
N GLN A 27 -7.30 -2.53 10.50
CA GLN A 27 -7.76 -3.91 10.72
C GLN A 27 -7.07 -4.90 9.78
N PHE A 28 -6.67 -4.47 8.57
CA PHE A 28 -5.97 -5.33 7.61
C PHE A 28 -4.47 -5.47 7.93
N GLY A 29 -3.83 -4.39 8.40
CA GLY A 29 -2.41 -4.38 8.81
C GLY A 29 -2.14 -5.01 10.19
N ALA A 30 -3.18 -5.28 10.97
CA ALA A 30 -3.07 -5.93 12.28
C ALA A 30 -2.59 -7.39 12.21
N ASN A 31 -2.66 -8.03 11.04
CA ASN A 31 -2.12 -9.37 10.83
C ASN A 31 -1.07 -9.36 9.69
N PRO A 32 0.24 -9.42 10.02
CA PRO A 32 1.32 -9.43 9.04
C PRO A 32 1.21 -10.52 7.97
N VAL A 33 0.58 -11.65 8.29
CA VAL A 33 0.40 -12.79 7.38
C VAL A 33 -0.48 -12.41 6.17
N ASN A 34 -1.43 -11.49 6.35
CA ASN A 34 -2.30 -11.03 5.27
C ASN A 34 -1.60 -10.02 4.33
N VAL A 35 -0.60 -9.30 4.85
CA VAL A 35 0.17 -8.29 4.11
C VAL A 35 1.10 -8.97 3.11
N TRP A 36 1.88 -9.94 3.59
CA TRP A 36 2.92 -10.62 2.80
C TRP A 36 2.37 -11.77 1.95
N THR A 37 1.29 -11.49 1.25
CA THR A 37 0.79 -12.29 0.12
C THR A 37 0.80 -11.40 -1.12
N ALA A 38 0.89 -11.96 -2.32
CA ALA A 38 0.81 -11.17 -3.56
C ALA A 38 -0.41 -10.22 -3.57
N SER A 39 -1.57 -10.73 -3.15
CA SER A 39 -2.81 -9.95 -3.07
C SER A 39 -2.80 -8.85 -1.98
N GLY A 40 -2.09 -9.08 -0.87
CA GLY A 40 -1.94 -8.13 0.22
C GLY A 40 -1.01 -6.98 -0.16
N MET A 41 0.16 -7.31 -0.72
CA MET A 41 1.11 -6.31 -1.20
C MET A 41 0.50 -5.44 -2.30
N GLN A 42 -0.20 -6.07 -3.27
CA GLN A 42 -0.92 -5.34 -4.31
C GLN A 42 -2.01 -4.43 -3.72
N PHE A 43 -2.72 -4.87 -2.68
CA PHE A 43 -3.72 -4.04 -2.01
C PHE A 43 -3.12 -2.76 -1.42
N TYR A 44 -1.98 -2.86 -0.71
CA TYR A 44 -1.31 -1.67 -0.17
C TYR A 44 -0.74 -0.75 -1.27
N ALA A 45 -0.25 -1.34 -2.37
CA ALA A 45 0.19 -0.58 -3.54
C ALA A 45 -0.96 0.18 -4.22
N ASP A 46 -2.11 -0.47 -4.41
CA ASP A 46 -3.33 0.14 -4.97
C ASP A 46 -3.81 1.29 -4.07
N MET A 47 -3.82 1.06 -2.75
CA MET A 47 -4.19 2.07 -1.75
C MET A 47 -3.26 3.27 -1.75
N ALA A 48 -1.94 3.04 -1.86
CA ALA A 48 -0.97 4.11 -1.96
C ALA A 48 -1.22 4.98 -3.19
N LEU A 49 -1.56 4.36 -4.33
CA LEU A 49 -1.84 5.07 -5.57
C LEU A 49 -3.13 5.90 -5.50
N GLU A 50 -4.21 5.36 -4.93
CA GLU A 50 -5.47 6.10 -4.74
C GLU A 50 -5.30 7.28 -3.79
N LEU A 51 -4.51 7.10 -2.74
CA LEU A 51 -4.24 8.14 -1.75
C LEU A 51 -3.20 9.16 -2.22
N ASP A 52 -2.39 8.86 -3.22
CA ASP A 52 -1.31 9.72 -3.69
C ASP A 52 -1.78 11.16 -3.98
N GLN A 53 -2.93 11.31 -4.66
CA GLN A 53 -3.49 12.61 -5.00
C GLN A 53 -4.46 13.16 -3.94
N LYS A 54 -5.09 12.29 -3.15
CA LYS A 54 -6.12 12.68 -2.15
C LYS A 54 -5.50 13.05 -0.80
N ASN A 55 -4.50 12.31 -0.38
CA ASN A 55 -3.77 12.45 0.88
C ASN A 55 -2.41 11.74 0.78
N SER A 56 -1.42 12.44 0.20
CA SER A 56 -0.08 11.90 -0.08
C SER A 56 0.64 11.37 1.17
N ILE A 57 0.39 11.94 2.34
CA ILE A 57 0.93 11.47 3.63
C ILE A 57 0.35 10.10 3.99
N LEU A 58 -0.92 9.87 3.72
CA LEU A 58 -1.52 8.56 3.98
C LEU A 58 -1.10 7.54 2.92
N GLY A 59 -0.97 7.95 1.66
CA GLY A 59 -0.41 7.12 0.59
C GLY A 59 1.01 6.63 0.90
N SER A 60 1.87 7.50 1.44
CA SER A 60 3.22 7.12 1.82
C SER A 60 3.23 6.12 2.99
N ARG A 61 2.34 6.28 3.97
CA ARG A 61 2.17 5.31 5.07
C ARG A 61 1.74 3.92 4.57
N MET A 62 0.91 3.85 3.52
CA MET A 62 0.57 2.56 2.91
C MET A 62 1.80 1.87 2.35
N LEU A 63 2.66 2.60 1.63
CA LEU A 63 3.94 2.05 1.15
C LEU A 63 4.88 1.64 2.29
N GLN A 64 4.95 2.41 3.37
CA GLN A 64 5.79 2.07 4.54
C GLN A 64 5.41 0.73 5.19
N THR A 65 4.18 0.26 5.02
CA THR A 65 3.75 -1.08 5.47
C THR A 65 4.54 -2.18 4.76
N LEU A 66 5.02 -1.91 3.54
CA LEU A 66 5.86 -2.80 2.74
C LEU A 66 7.36 -2.59 2.96
N SER A 67 7.77 -1.86 4.01
CA SER A 67 9.17 -1.49 4.26
C SER A 67 10.15 -2.65 4.40
N ARG A 68 9.69 -3.83 4.79
CA ARG A 68 10.52 -5.02 5.00
C ARG A 68 10.45 -6.03 3.84
N TRP A 69 10.01 -5.62 2.66
CA TRP A 69 9.83 -6.52 1.52
C TRP A 69 11.10 -7.31 1.16
N TYR A 70 12.28 -6.71 1.32
CA TYR A 70 13.57 -7.32 0.99
C TYR A 70 13.94 -8.49 1.92
N THR A 71 13.29 -8.64 3.07
CA THR A 71 13.52 -9.77 3.99
C THR A 71 12.68 -11.00 3.66
N LEU A 72 11.76 -10.91 2.70
CA LEU A 72 10.89 -12.02 2.32
C LEU A 72 11.67 -13.13 1.62
N ALA A 73 11.18 -14.37 1.70
CA ALA A 73 11.70 -15.47 0.88
C ALA A 73 11.19 -15.33 -0.57
N GLU A 74 11.88 -15.97 -1.51
CA GLU A 74 11.33 -16.14 -2.86
C GLU A 74 10.12 -17.08 -2.84
N PRO A 75 9.09 -16.86 -3.69
CA PRO A 75 9.02 -15.82 -4.74
C PRO A 75 8.47 -14.46 -4.26
N MET A 76 8.02 -14.35 -3.01
CA MET A 76 7.35 -13.16 -2.49
C MET A 76 8.22 -11.90 -2.53
N ARG A 77 9.54 -12.04 -2.42
CA ARG A 77 10.46 -10.90 -2.55
C ARG A 77 10.44 -10.34 -3.97
N SER A 78 10.55 -11.19 -4.98
CA SER A 78 10.46 -10.79 -6.40
C SER A 78 9.11 -10.15 -6.70
N ASP A 79 8.00 -10.77 -6.25
CA ASP A 79 6.66 -10.20 -6.41
C ASP A 79 6.55 -8.80 -5.80
N ALA A 80 7.10 -8.60 -4.58
CA ALA A 80 7.09 -7.30 -3.93
C ALA A 80 7.88 -6.25 -4.70
N GLN A 81 9.04 -6.64 -5.23
CA GLN A 81 9.89 -5.76 -6.04
C GLN A 81 9.16 -5.32 -7.31
N ASP A 82 8.53 -6.24 -8.03
CA ASP A 82 7.78 -5.96 -9.26
C ASP A 82 6.59 -5.02 -8.98
N ILE A 83 5.84 -5.28 -7.90
CA ILE A 83 4.73 -4.42 -7.48
C ILE A 83 5.23 -3.00 -7.21
N LEU A 84 6.30 -2.83 -6.42
CA LEU A 84 6.86 -1.52 -6.09
C LEU A 84 7.40 -0.81 -7.33
N GLN A 85 8.10 -1.53 -8.22
CA GLN A 85 8.60 -0.94 -9.48
C GLN A 85 7.45 -0.47 -10.39
N SER A 86 6.35 -1.22 -10.44
CA SER A 86 5.17 -0.85 -11.25
C SER A 86 4.51 0.46 -10.83
N LEU A 87 4.76 0.94 -9.61
CA LEU A 87 4.23 2.19 -9.09
C LEU A 87 5.00 3.43 -9.55
N LYS A 88 6.29 3.29 -9.92
CA LYS A 88 7.15 4.42 -10.32
C LYS A 88 6.50 5.36 -11.36
N PRO A 89 5.92 4.86 -12.48
CA PRO A 89 5.31 5.74 -13.47
C PRO A 89 3.90 6.26 -13.07
N LYS A 90 3.30 5.75 -11.99
CA LYS A 90 1.91 6.03 -11.62
C LYS A 90 1.78 7.07 -10.51
N VAL A 91 2.76 7.11 -9.58
CA VAL A 91 2.79 8.04 -8.45
C VAL A 91 3.20 9.44 -8.93
N LYS A 92 2.54 10.46 -8.39
CA LYS A 92 2.71 11.88 -8.77
C LYS A 92 3.12 12.77 -7.61
N SER A 93 2.77 12.45 -6.36
CA SER A 93 3.12 13.31 -5.21
C SER A 93 4.57 13.09 -4.74
N SER A 94 5.23 14.17 -4.29
CA SER A 94 6.62 14.10 -3.79
C SER A 94 6.75 13.10 -2.64
N SER A 95 5.83 13.14 -1.67
CA SER A 95 5.89 12.31 -0.46
C SER A 95 5.83 10.81 -0.76
N VAL A 96 4.96 10.40 -1.70
CA VAL A 96 4.84 8.98 -2.08
C VAL A 96 6.02 8.58 -2.97
N CYS A 97 6.46 9.43 -3.90
CA CYS A 97 7.65 9.21 -4.73
C CYS A 97 8.93 9.01 -3.90
N GLU A 98 9.16 9.86 -2.89
CA GLU A 98 10.31 9.76 -1.99
C GLU A 98 10.28 8.47 -1.19
N THR A 99 9.10 8.10 -0.67
CA THR A 99 8.92 6.86 0.08
C THR A 99 9.17 5.65 -0.81
N LEU A 100 8.58 5.61 -2.00
CA LEU A 100 8.78 4.53 -2.96
C LEU A 100 10.25 4.38 -3.36
N THR A 101 10.92 5.50 -3.61
CA THR A 101 12.35 5.52 -3.94
C THR A 101 13.19 4.98 -2.80
N SER A 102 12.85 5.35 -1.56
CA SER A 102 13.55 4.85 -0.37
C SER A 102 13.37 3.34 -0.18
N LEU A 103 12.16 2.82 -0.43
CA LEU A 103 11.86 1.39 -0.36
C LEU A 103 12.63 0.56 -1.39
N LEU A 104 12.70 1.05 -2.62
CA LEU A 104 13.41 0.37 -3.71
C LEU A 104 14.93 0.46 -3.59
N LYS A 105 15.46 1.38 -2.78
CA LYS A 105 16.89 1.43 -2.45
C LYS A 105 17.26 0.51 -1.27
N ALA A 106 16.29 0.15 -0.44
CA ALA A 106 16.52 -0.61 0.79
C ALA A 106 16.66 -2.12 0.56
N GLY A 107 16.11 -2.64 -0.54
CA GLY A 107 16.32 -4.02 -1.01
C GLY A 107 17.17 -4.03 -2.26
#